data_AF-A0A6J0GL80-F1
#
_entry.id   AF-A0A6J0GL80-F1
#
_cell.length_a   1.000
_cell.length_b   1.000
_cell.length_c   1.000
_cell.angle_alpha   90.00
_cell.angle_beta   90.00
_cell.angle_gamma   90.00
#
_symmetry.space_group_name_H-M   'P 1'
#
loop_
_entity.id
_entity.type
_entity.pdbx_description
1 polymer ?
#
loop_
_entity_poly.entity_id
_entity_poly.type
_entity_poly.pdbx_seq_one_letter_code
_entity_poly.pdbx_strand_id
1 'polypeptide(L)'
;MAAAAERGRDGSCHFQRSRLIWMVAIIFGMVLLGWVTLWPSTIPYSYLGIFGTFLNYLVEHHHKWVCYMFWVSWLIHIVEALYGIKLCQSKGITDPSVQFQWFVQTLFFGYASFGLLVAYKPSAKKQY
;
A
#
# COMPACT_ATOMS: atom_id res chain seq x y z
N MET A 1 -2.71 -3.35 -19.30
CA MET A 1 -4.18 -3.48 -19.16
C MET A 1 -4.56 -3.25 -17.71
N ALA A 2 -5.00 -2.03 -17.36
CA ALA A 2 -5.57 -1.75 -16.04
C ALA A 2 -6.88 -2.55 -15.90
N ALA A 3 -7.00 -3.37 -14.86
CA ALA A 3 -8.28 -3.95 -14.49
C ALA A 3 -9.19 -2.78 -14.08
N ALA A 4 -10.06 -2.37 -15.01
CA ALA A 4 -11.07 -1.37 -14.76
C ALA A 4 -11.96 -1.84 -13.61
N ALA A 5 -12.26 -0.94 -12.68
CA ALA A 5 -13.18 -1.15 -11.58
C ALA A 5 -14.45 -1.86 -12.07
N GLU A 6 -14.70 -3.09 -11.59
CA GLU A 6 -15.94 -3.79 -11.91
C GLU A 6 -17.10 -3.08 -11.21
N ARG A 7 -18.10 -2.72 -12.02
CA ARG A 7 -19.35 -2.09 -11.60
C ARG A 7 -20.18 -3.05 -10.75
N GLY A 8 -20.34 -2.75 -9.46
CA GLY A 8 -21.51 -3.19 -8.70
C GLY A 8 -22.77 -2.51 -9.26
N ARG A 9 -23.83 -3.29 -9.53
CA ARG A 9 -25.11 -2.84 -10.13
C ARG A 9 -25.99 -2.04 -9.16
N ASP A 10 -25.55 -1.82 -7.93
CA ASP A 10 -26.46 -1.71 -6.79
C ASP A 10 -26.46 -0.28 -6.19
N GLY A 11 -25.67 0.64 -6.73
CA GLY A 11 -25.60 2.03 -6.25
C GLY A 11 -25.00 2.21 -4.85
N SER A 12 -24.55 1.12 -4.20
CA SER A 12 -23.89 1.18 -2.91
C SER A 12 -22.40 1.53 -3.05
N CYS A 13 -21.84 2.26 -2.07
CA CYS A 13 -20.43 2.67 -2.09
C CYS A 13 -19.54 1.46 -1.78
N HIS A 14 -18.99 0.80 -2.80
CA HIS A 14 -18.25 -0.44 -2.62
C HIS A 14 -16.77 -0.21 -2.32
N PHE A 15 -16.27 -0.88 -1.28
CA PHE A 15 -14.84 -1.10 -1.08
C PHE A 15 -14.30 -2.04 -2.17
N GLN A 16 -13.17 -1.70 -2.77
CA GLN A 16 -12.53 -2.54 -3.78
C GLN A 16 -11.14 -2.98 -3.31
N ARG A 17 -10.91 -4.30 -3.34
CA ARG A 17 -9.63 -4.86 -2.95
C ARG A 17 -8.54 -4.56 -3.98
N SER A 18 -7.34 -4.20 -3.52
CA SER A 18 -6.17 -4.10 -4.40
C SER A 18 -5.79 -5.46 -5.00
N ARG A 19 -4.98 -5.45 -6.07
CA ARG A 19 -4.57 -6.68 -6.76
C ARG A 19 -3.58 -7.44 -5.87
N LEU A 20 -3.81 -8.74 -5.71
CA LEU A 20 -3.00 -9.61 -4.84
C LEU A 20 -1.50 -9.53 -5.14
N ILE A 21 -1.11 -9.46 -6.42
CA ILE A 21 0.31 -9.37 -6.80
C ILE A 21 0.99 -8.12 -6.23
N TRP A 22 0.30 -6.97 -6.24
CA TRP A 22 0.82 -5.73 -5.67
C TRP A 22 0.79 -5.75 -4.15
N MET A 23 -0.25 -6.34 -3.55
CA MET A 23 -0.33 -6.51 -2.10
C MET A 23 0.84 -7.35 -1.56
N VAL A 24 1.13 -8.48 -2.20
CA VAL A 24 2.23 -9.37 -1.82
C VAL A 24 3.57 -8.67 -2.01
N ALA A 25 3.78 -8.00 -3.14
CA ALA A 25 5.03 -7.29 -3.42
C ALA A 25 5.32 -6.19 -2.38
N ILE A 26 4.30 -5.40 -1.99
CA ILE A 26 4.46 -4.32 -1.03
C ILE A 26 4.66 -4.85 0.39
N ILE A 27 3.90 -5.87 0.82
CA ILE A 27 4.14 -6.52 2.11
C ILE A 27 5.56 -7.05 2.17
N PHE A 28 5.99 -7.81 1.16
CA PHE A 28 7.33 -8.37 1.11
C PHE A 28 8.39 -7.28 1.18
N GLY A 29 8.25 -6.21 0.38
CA GLY A 29 9.15 -5.07 0.40
C GLY A 29 9.23 -4.38 1.76
N MET A 30 8.09 -4.09 2.39
CA MET A 30 8.02 -3.43 3.70
C MET A 30 8.59 -4.30 4.82
N VAL A 31 8.29 -5.60 4.81
CA VAL A 31 8.83 -6.57 5.78
C VAL A 31 10.34 -6.70 5.62
N LEU A 32 10.84 -6.86 4.39
CA LEU A 32 12.27 -6.95 4.13
C LEU A 32 13.00 -5.66 4.54
N LEU A 33 12.47 -4.51 4.15
CA LEU A 33 13.03 -3.21 4.50
C LEU A 33 13.05 -2.99 6.03
N GLY A 34 11.99 -3.40 6.72
CA GLY A 34 11.92 -3.41 8.18
C GLY A 34 12.91 -4.39 8.81
N TRP A 35 13.09 -5.59 8.26
CA TRP A 35 14.04 -6.57 8.76
C TRP A 35 15.48 -6.05 8.65
N VAL A 36 15.84 -5.49 7.50
CA VAL A 36 17.17 -4.89 7.26
C VAL A 36 17.40 -3.67 8.15
N THR A 37 16.35 -2.87 8.43
CA THR A 37 16.45 -1.66 9.26
C THR A 37 16.52 -1.97 10.76
N LEU A 38 15.65 -2.85 11.25
CA LEU A 38 15.41 -3.06 12.68
C LEU A 38 16.22 -4.22 13.26
N TRP A 39 16.44 -5.27 12.47
CA TRP A 39 17.17 -6.47 12.89
C TRP A 39 18.13 -6.99 11.80
N PRO A 40 19.08 -6.17 11.33
CA PRO A 40 20.02 -6.59 10.28
C PRO A 40 20.87 -7.81 10.69
N SER A 41 21.16 -7.98 11.98
CA SER A 41 22.00 -9.07 12.48
C SER A 41 21.33 -10.45 12.47
N THR A 42 20.00 -10.52 12.36
CA THR A 42 19.27 -11.80 12.35
C THR A 42 19.00 -12.32 10.95
N ILE A 43 19.39 -11.56 9.91
CA ILE A 43 19.21 -11.96 8.52
C ILE A 43 20.20 -13.08 8.17
N PRO A 44 19.73 -14.22 7.64
CA PRO A 44 20.57 -15.35 7.28
C PRO A 44 21.27 -15.14 5.93
N TYR A 45 22.15 -14.14 5.81
CA TYR A 45 22.77 -13.71 4.55
C TYR A 45 23.37 -14.88 3.74
N SER A 46 24.09 -15.80 4.39
CA SER A 46 24.75 -16.93 3.72
C SER A 46 23.77 -17.91 3.05
N TYR A 47 22.54 -18.02 3.55
CA TYR A 47 21.52 -18.92 3.00
C TYR A 47 20.73 -18.30 1.83
N LEU A 48 20.83 -16.97 1.65
CA LEU A 48 20.12 -16.23 0.61
C LEU A 48 20.91 -16.10 -0.70
N GLY A 49 22.12 -16.67 -0.76
CA GLY A 49 22.99 -16.61 -1.94
C GLY A 49 23.30 -15.17 -2.37
N ILE A 50 23.20 -14.89 -3.67
CA ILE A 50 23.46 -13.56 -4.26
C ILE A 50 22.60 -12.47 -3.63
N PHE A 51 21.35 -12.79 -3.29
CA PHE A 51 20.45 -11.86 -2.64
C PHE A 51 20.94 -11.50 -1.23
N GLY A 52 21.47 -12.48 -0.51
CA GLY A 52 22.12 -12.26 0.79
C GLY A 52 23.34 -11.36 0.69
N THR A 53 24.21 -11.58 -0.30
CA THR A 53 25.36 -10.70 -0.54
C THR A 53 24.94 -9.26 -0.80
N PHE A 54 23.89 -9.05 -1.59
CA PHE A 54 23.32 -7.72 -1.83
C PHE A 54 22.77 -7.06 -0.56
N LEU A 55 21.98 -7.78 0.24
CA LEU A 55 21.47 -7.27 1.51
C LEU A 55 22.60 -6.93 2.49
N ASN A 56 23.62 -7.78 2.57
CA ASN A 56 24.77 -7.53 3.43
C ASN A 56 25.52 -6.25 2.99
N TYR A 57 25.72 -6.08 1.68
CA TYR A 57 26.31 -4.85 1.13
C TYR A 57 25.49 -3.60 1.49
N LEU A 58 24.15 -3.67 1.40
CA LEU A 58 23.29 -2.57 1.81
C LEU A 58 23.44 -2.23 3.29
N VAL A 59 23.56 -3.23 4.16
CA VAL A 59 23.77 -3.04 5.61
C VAL A 59 25.16 -2.50 5.90
N GLU A 60 26.21 -2.98 5.23
CA GLU A 60 27.57 -2.55 5.53
C GLU A 60 27.85 -1.13 5.00
N HIS A 61 27.33 -0.78 3.82
CA HIS A 61 27.69 0.46 3.13
C HIS A 61 26.59 1.52 3.13
N HIS A 62 25.32 1.13 3.24
CA HIS A 62 24.17 2.02 3.01
C HIS A 62 23.09 1.95 4.10
N HIS A 63 23.38 1.39 5.29
CA HIS A 63 22.34 1.16 6.30
C HIS A 63 21.56 2.42 6.68
N LYS A 64 22.23 3.57 6.83
CA LYS A 64 21.56 4.86 7.09
C LYS A 64 20.51 5.20 6.03
N TRP A 65 20.83 4.97 4.75
CA TRP A 65 19.89 5.19 3.65
C TRP A 65 18.73 4.21 3.69
N VAL A 66 18.99 2.95 4.01
CA VAL A 66 17.93 1.94 4.18
C VAL A 66 16.99 2.33 5.33
N CYS A 67 17.51 2.81 6.45
CA CYS A 67 16.71 3.33 7.55
C CYS A 67 15.85 4.53 7.12
N TYR A 68 16.42 5.48 6.37
CA TYR A 68 15.64 6.61 5.83
C TYR A 68 14.55 6.13 4.87
N MET A 69 14.85 5.20 3.97
CA MET A 69 13.84 4.60 3.09
C MET A 69 12.71 3.96 3.88
N PHE A 70 13.01 3.21 4.95
CA PHE A 70 11.99 2.60 5.81
C PHE A 70 11.02 3.62 6.40
N TRP A 71 11.54 4.66 7.05
CA TRP A 71 10.71 5.67 7.69
C TRP A 71 9.96 6.56 6.68
N VAL A 72 10.60 6.90 5.56
CA VAL A 72 9.96 7.67 4.49
C VAL A 72 8.84 6.85 3.82
N SER A 73 9.04 5.55 3.59
CA SER A 73 7.99 4.67 3.06
C SER A 73 6.76 4.62 3.97
N TRP A 74 6.95 4.46 5.29
CA TRP A 74 5.85 4.54 6.25
C TRP A 74 5.16 5.90 6.25
N LEU A 75 5.93 6.99 6.19
CA LEU A 75 5.36 8.34 6.11
C LEU A 75 4.49 8.51 4.87
N ILE A 76 4.96 8.04 3.69
CA ILE A 76 4.19 8.07 2.45
C ILE A 76 2.87 7.29 2.61
N HIS A 77 2.92 6.06 3.13
CA HIS A 77 1.73 5.24 3.32
C HIS A 77 0.71 5.89 4.27
N ILE A 78 1.17 6.53 5.35
CA ILE A 78 0.31 7.27 6.29
C ILE A 78 -0.35 8.45 5.57
N VAL A 79 0.43 9.24 4.82
CA VAL A 79 -0.07 10.38 4.06
C VAL A 79 -1.12 9.92 3.04
N GLU A 80 -0.82 8.89 2.24
CA GLU A 80 -1.74 8.30 1.27
C GLU A 80 -3.04 7.81 1.94
N ALA A 81 -2.94 7.15 3.09
CA ALA A 81 -4.11 6.64 3.81
C ALA A 81 -5.01 7.78 4.31
N LEU A 82 -4.42 8.84 4.88
CA LEU A 82 -5.16 10.02 5.34
C LEU A 82 -5.81 10.78 4.17
N TYR A 83 -5.09 10.95 3.06
CA TYR A 83 -5.66 11.52 1.84
C TYR A 83 -6.77 10.64 1.25
N GLY A 84 -6.64 9.32 1.36
CA GLY A 84 -7.65 8.36 0.94
C GLY A 84 -9.00 8.59 1.62
N ILE A 85 -9.02 8.88 2.93
CA ILE A 85 -10.27 9.21 3.65
C ILE A 85 -10.94 10.46 3.04
N LYS A 86 -10.18 11.54 2.82
CA LYS A 86 -10.71 12.76 2.20
C LYS A 86 -11.22 12.49 0.78
N LEU A 87 -10.50 11.67 0.02
CA LEU A 87 -10.87 11.30 -1.34
C LEU A 87 -12.17 10.47 -1.37
N CYS A 88 -12.36 9.55 -0.43
CA CYS A 88 -13.62 8.83 -0.23
C CYS A 88 -14.80 9.81 -0.05
N GLN A 89 -14.65 10.78 0.85
CA GLN A 89 -15.67 11.81 1.11
C GLN A 89 -16.00 12.62 -0.16
N SER A 90 -14.98 13.06 -0.91
CA SER A 90 -15.20 13.79 -2.17
C SER A 90 -15.88 12.95 -3.26
N LYS A 91 -15.76 11.62 -3.19
CA LYS A 91 -16.39 10.67 -4.12
C LYS A 91 -17.75 10.17 -3.62
N GLY A 92 -18.28 10.76 -2.55
CA GLY A 92 -19.59 10.42 -1.99
C GLY A 92 -19.62 9.13 -1.17
N ILE A 93 -18.45 8.55 -0.86
CA ILE A 93 -18.32 7.40 0.05
C ILE A 93 -18.36 7.96 1.48
N THR A 94 -19.55 8.05 2.07
CA THR A 94 -19.76 8.62 3.41
C THR A 94 -19.84 7.59 4.53
N ASP A 95 -19.96 6.30 4.21
CA ASP A 95 -19.96 5.21 5.20
C ASP A 95 -18.60 5.12 5.91
N PRO A 96 -18.53 5.35 7.24
CA PRO A 96 -17.30 5.28 8.01
C PRO A 96 -16.59 3.93 7.94
N SER A 97 -17.35 2.82 7.85
CA SER A 97 -16.79 1.47 7.77
C SER A 97 -16.03 1.27 6.45
N VAL A 98 -16.62 1.72 5.34
CA VAL A 98 -16.00 1.66 4.02
C VAL A 98 -14.79 2.58 3.93
N GLN A 99 -14.86 3.79 4.50
CA GLN A 99 -13.71 4.70 4.60
C GLN A 99 -12.57 4.07 5.41
N PHE A 100 -12.89 3.40 6.51
CA PHE A 100 -11.89 2.71 7.33
C PHE A 100 -11.23 1.55 6.58
N GLN A 101 -11.98 0.78 5.80
CA GLN A 101 -11.43 -0.27 4.94
C GLN A 101 -10.45 0.31 3.90
N TRP A 102 -10.81 1.42 3.24
CA TRP A 102 -9.92 2.13 2.31
C TRP A 102 -8.67 2.68 3.00
N PHE A 103 -8.81 3.22 4.21
CA PHE A 103 -7.69 3.69 5.03
C PHE A 103 -6.73 2.55 5.34
N VAL A 104 -7.22 1.44 5.91
CA VAL A 104 -6.41 0.28 6.29
C VAL A 104 -5.71 -0.32 5.06
N GLN A 105 -6.44 -0.51 3.96
CA GLN A 105 -5.85 -1.03 2.74
C GLN A 105 -4.75 -0.09 2.20
N THR A 106 -4.96 1.22 2.25
CA THR A 106 -3.97 2.19 1.77
C THR A 106 -2.77 2.31 2.70
N LEU A 107 -2.96 2.17 4.01
CA LEU A 107 -1.86 2.16 4.98
C LEU A 107 -0.90 0.99 4.74
N PHE A 108 -1.42 -0.20 4.43
CA PHE A 108 -0.57 -1.38 4.22
C PHE A 108 -0.08 -1.54 2.78
N PHE A 109 -0.87 -1.13 1.78
CA PHE A 109 -0.57 -1.36 0.37
C PHE A 109 -0.30 -0.09 -0.43
N GLY A 110 -0.22 1.06 0.24
CA GLY A 110 0.13 2.36 -0.33
C GLY A 110 -0.60 2.68 -1.63
N TYR A 111 0.17 3.17 -2.61
CA TYR A 111 -0.31 3.56 -3.93
C TYR A 111 -1.14 2.48 -4.66
N ALA A 112 -0.87 1.19 -4.45
CA ALA A 112 -1.64 0.13 -5.11
C ALA A 112 -3.12 0.09 -4.65
N SER A 113 -3.41 0.60 -3.46
CA SER A 113 -4.77 0.84 -2.97
C SER A 113 -5.24 2.26 -3.32
N PHE A 114 -4.41 3.27 -3.07
CA PHE A 114 -4.78 4.67 -3.31
C PHE A 114 -5.11 4.94 -4.77
N GLY A 115 -4.33 4.44 -5.71
CA GLY A 115 -4.57 4.58 -7.15
C GLY A 115 -5.89 3.95 -7.60
N LEU A 116 -6.34 2.89 -6.91
CA LEU A 116 -7.64 2.28 -7.16
C LEU A 116 -8.78 3.20 -6.71
N LEU A 117 -8.64 3.82 -5.54
CA LEU A 117 -9.58 4.81 -5.05
C LEU A 117 -9.61 6.07 -5.95
N VAL A 118 -8.46 6.51 -6.46
CA VAL A 118 -8.38 7.62 -7.43
C VAL A 118 -9.16 7.29 -8.69
N ALA A 119 -8.98 6.08 -9.24
CA ALA A 119 -9.66 5.62 -10.46
C ALA A 119 -11.16 5.35 -10.25
N TYR A 120 -11.62 5.19 -9.01
CA TYR A 120 -13.03 4.96 -8.69
C TYR A 120 -13.90 6.11 -9.20
N LYS A 121 -14.92 5.78 -10.01
CA LYS A 121 -15.93 6.73 -10.48
C LYS A 121 -17.23 6.47 -9.72
N PRO A 122 -17.76 7.46 -8.97
CA PRO A 122 -19.04 7.28 -8.29
C PRO A 122 -20.14 7.00 -9.32
N SER A 123 -21.06 6.09 -8.97
CA SER A 123 -22.25 5.83 -9.79
C SER A 123 -23.04 7.12 -9.96
N ALA A 124 -23.34 7.50 -11.20
CA ALA A 124 -24.27 8.59 -11.47
C ALA A 124 -25.60 8.24 -10.80
N LYS A 125 -26.06 9.08 -9.86
CA LYS A 125 -27.42 8.98 -9.34
C LYS A 125 -28.37 9.04 -10.54
N LYS A 126 -29.07 7.94 -10.84
CA LYS A 126 -30.26 8.03 -11.68
C LYS A 126 -31.27 8.87 -10.92
N GLN A 127 -31.48 10.10 -11.39
CA GLN A 127 -32.65 10.88 -11.00
C GLN A 127 -33.83 10.23 -11.73
N TYR A 128 -34.71 9.56 -10.98
CA TYR A 128 -36.05 9.20 -11.45
C TYR A 128 -37.02 10.30 -11.03
#